data_AF-A0A2G2DUR7-F1
#
_entry.id   AF-A0A2G2DUR7-F1
#
_cell.length_a   1.000
_cell.length_b   1.000
_cell.length_c   1.000
_cell.angle_alpha   90.00
_cell.angle_beta   90.00
_cell.angle_gamma   90.00
#
_symmetry.space_group_name_H-M   'P 1'
#
loop_
_entity.id
_entity.type
_entity.pdbx_description
1 polymer ?
#
loop_
_entity_poly.entity_id
_entity_poly.type
_entity_poly.pdbx_seq_one_letter_code
_entity_poly.pdbx_strand_id
1 'polypeptide(L)'
;MLLFPVADEIAGRIYFNHLCETEAGVKVYQTIELPAEYWDEEGKPLFMNSRGVLNMKLLGDRFEWKRQINPYINNFFLRINNYQRVLFNKQTLKVIGEKNSFSRDFGWILTNFTPAPNKGEGCRSVLARKYNDEDFEELEVSKEKDFVLQIFTKSTN
;
A
#
# COMPACT_ATOMS: atom_id res chain seq x y z
N MET A 1 15.28 18.99 33.80
CA MET A 1 15.67 18.53 32.46
C MET A 1 14.58 17.59 31.96
N LEU A 2 13.65 18.10 31.15
CA LEU A 2 12.38 17.42 30.81
C LEU A 2 12.18 17.48 29.29
N LEU A 3 13.00 16.73 28.54
CA LEU A 3 12.98 16.69 27.06
C LEU A 3 12.75 15.27 26.50
N PHE A 4 12.72 14.26 27.36
CA PHE A 4 12.62 12.85 26.94
C PHE A 4 11.36 12.49 26.13
N PRO A 5 10.15 12.97 26.44
CA PRO A 5 8.96 12.45 25.76
C PRO A 5 8.73 12.99 24.34
N VAL A 6 9.31 14.14 24.01
CA VAL A 6 9.11 14.78 22.70
C VAL A 6 10.16 14.28 21.69
N ALA A 7 11.34 13.90 22.17
CA ALA A 7 12.39 13.35 21.32
C ALA A 7 11.97 12.04 20.65
N ASP A 8 11.31 11.14 21.40
CA ASP A 8 10.83 9.86 20.87
C ASP A 8 9.78 10.02 19.77
N GLU A 9 8.91 11.02 19.88
CA GLU A 9 7.90 11.35 18.87
C GLU A 9 8.54 11.90 17.59
N ILE A 10 9.53 12.79 17.71
CA ILE A 10 10.25 13.34 16.56
C ILE A 10 11.03 12.22 15.85
N ALA A 11 11.76 11.39 16.60
CA ALA A 11 12.50 10.26 16.05
C ALA A 11 11.57 9.25 15.37
N GLY A 12 10.44 8.92 16.01
CA GLY A 12 9.43 8.04 15.45
C GLY A 12 8.83 8.57 14.14
N ARG A 13 8.58 9.88 14.05
CA ARG A 13 8.11 10.53 12.82
C ARG A 13 9.16 10.49 11.70
N ILE A 14 10.43 10.79 12.01
CA ILE A 14 11.53 10.75 11.03
C ILE A 14 11.68 9.33 10.48
N TYR A 15 11.71 8.33 11.36
CA TYR A 15 11.86 6.95 10.96
C TYR A 15 10.65 6.44 10.16
N PHE A 16 9.43 6.80 10.57
CA PHE A 16 8.23 6.50 9.81
C PHE A 16 8.26 7.10 8.39
N ASN A 17 8.66 8.37 8.25
CA ASN A 17 8.81 9.00 6.94
C ASN A 17 9.84 8.26 6.08
N HIS A 18 10.97 7.85 6.67
CA HIS A 18 11.96 7.04 5.99
C HIS A 18 11.35 5.73 5.46
N LEU A 19 10.63 4.97 6.29
CA LEU A 19 9.94 3.75 5.86
C LEU A 19 8.96 4.01 4.71
N CYS A 20 8.23 5.12 4.75
CA CYS A 20 7.32 5.49 3.67
C CYS A 20 8.03 5.88 2.36
N GLU A 21 9.28 6.33 2.42
CA GLU A 21 10.07 6.69 1.25
C GLU A 21 10.87 5.50 0.69
N THR A 22 11.32 4.58 1.53
CA THR A 22 12.26 3.51 1.13
C THR A 22 11.62 2.12 1.08
N GLU A 23 10.68 1.81 1.96
CA GLU A 23 10.12 0.46 2.10
C GLU A 23 8.64 0.35 1.69
N ALA A 24 7.90 1.46 1.69
CA ALA A 24 6.55 1.50 1.17
C ALA A 24 6.55 1.51 -0.36
N GLY A 25 5.54 0.88 -0.95
CA GLY A 25 5.41 0.79 -2.39
C GLY A 25 4.89 -0.55 -2.83
N VAL A 26 5.24 -0.92 -4.05
CA VAL A 26 4.78 -2.14 -4.69
C VAL A 26 5.96 -2.99 -5.13
N LYS A 27 5.82 -4.31 -5.06
CA LYS A 27 6.77 -5.24 -5.68
C LYS A 27 6.01 -6.24 -6.53
N VAL A 28 6.50 -6.46 -7.74
CA VAL A 28 5.99 -7.46 -8.68
C VAL A 28 6.98 -8.62 -8.68
N TYR A 29 6.49 -9.81 -8.34
CA TYR A 29 7.31 -11.02 -8.32
C TYR A 29 7.17 -11.84 -9.59
N GLN A 30 6.01 -11.74 -10.22
CA GLN A 30 5.69 -12.52 -11.40
C GLN A 30 4.74 -11.76 -12.32
N THR A 31 5.07 -11.78 -13.61
CA THR A 31 4.16 -11.40 -14.69
C THR A 31 3.39 -12.63 -15.16
N ILE A 32 2.10 -12.46 -15.38
CA ILE A 32 1.13 -13.49 -15.73
C ILE A 32 0.48 -13.10 -17.06
N GLU A 33 0.58 -13.98 -18.02
CA GLU A 33 -0.17 -13.85 -19.26
C GLU A 33 -1.63 -14.27 -19.05
N LEU A 34 -2.54 -13.38 -19.43
CA LEU A 34 -3.97 -13.63 -19.44
C LEU A 34 -4.47 -13.87 -20.87
N PRO A 35 -5.42 -14.82 -21.06
CA PRO A 35 -6.08 -15.04 -22.34
C PRO A 35 -6.82 -13.79 -22.86
N ALA A 36 -7.16 -13.79 -24.15
CA ALA A 36 -7.84 -12.69 -24.82
C ALA A 36 -9.18 -12.29 -24.16
N GLU A 37 -9.87 -13.21 -23.48
CA GLU A 37 -11.14 -12.95 -22.77
C GLU A 37 -11.04 -11.89 -21.65
N TYR A 38 -9.84 -11.58 -21.17
CA TYR A 38 -9.58 -10.55 -20.17
C TYR A 38 -9.31 -9.16 -20.76
N TRP A 39 -9.35 -9.04 -22.09
CA TRP A 39 -9.04 -7.82 -22.83
C TRP A 39 -10.19 -7.49 -23.77
N ASP A 40 -10.41 -6.20 -24.02
CA ASP A 40 -11.31 -5.78 -25.10
C ASP A 40 -10.63 -5.85 -26.48
N GLU A 41 -11.39 -5.51 -27.52
CA GLU A 41 -10.93 -5.50 -28.92
C GLU A 41 -9.76 -4.51 -29.14
N GLU A 42 -9.68 -3.47 -28.31
CA GLU A 42 -8.64 -2.43 -28.33
C GLU A 42 -7.39 -2.85 -27.55
N GLY A 43 -7.44 -4.00 -26.86
CA GLY A 43 -6.33 -4.51 -26.05
C GLY A 43 -6.22 -3.86 -24.68
N LYS A 44 -7.30 -3.24 -24.18
CA LYS A 44 -7.39 -2.68 -22.82
C LYS A 44 -7.95 -3.72 -21.85
N PRO A 45 -7.47 -3.73 -20.58
CA PRO A 45 -7.83 -4.76 -19.63
C PRO A 45 -9.26 -4.59 -19.11
N LEU A 46 -10.09 -5.62 -19.25
CA LEU A 46 -11.45 -5.67 -18.71
C LEU A 46 -11.47 -5.90 -17.19
N PHE A 47 -10.37 -6.40 -16.64
CA PHE A 47 -10.18 -6.72 -15.22
C PHE A 47 -9.69 -5.53 -14.38
N MET A 48 -9.61 -4.33 -14.94
CA MET A 48 -9.13 -3.14 -14.23
C MET A 48 -9.98 -1.92 -14.59
N ASN A 49 -10.36 -1.13 -13.58
CA ASN A 49 -11.09 0.12 -13.82
C ASN A 49 -10.14 1.31 -14.11
N SER A 50 -10.71 2.49 -14.36
CA SER A 50 -9.94 3.71 -14.63
C SER A 50 -9.04 4.19 -13.47
N ARG A 51 -9.23 3.65 -12.27
CA ARG A 51 -8.42 3.94 -11.07
C ARG A 51 -7.34 2.88 -10.79
N GLY A 52 -7.18 1.88 -11.66
CA GLY A 52 -6.24 0.79 -11.43
C GLY A 52 -6.74 -0.30 -10.48
N VAL A 53 -8.01 -0.24 -10.04
CA VAL A 53 -8.58 -1.23 -9.12
C VAL A 53 -8.97 -2.48 -9.90
N LEU A 54 -8.46 -3.63 -9.43
CA LEU A 54 -8.76 -4.93 -9.99
C LEU A 54 -10.22 -5.33 -9.78
N ASN A 55 -10.86 -5.80 -10.85
CA ASN A 55 -12.15 -6.44 -10.81
C ASN A 55 -11.98 -7.91 -10.38
N MET A 56 -12.01 -8.13 -9.07
CA MET A 56 -11.88 -9.48 -8.50
C MET A 56 -13.07 -10.39 -8.80
N LYS A 57 -14.17 -9.91 -9.42
CA LYS A 57 -15.21 -10.81 -9.92
C LYS A 57 -14.75 -11.59 -11.16
N LEU A 58 -13.93 -10.96 -12.01
CA LEU A 58 -13.36 -11.60 -13.21
C LEU A 58 -12.13 -12.45 -12.86
N LEU A 59 -11.31 -11.98 -11.93
CA LEU A 59 -10.05 -12.64 -11.56
C LEU A 59 -10.15 -13.58 -10.35
N GLY A 60 -11.26 -13.53 -9.60
CA GLY A 60 -11.39 -14.09 -8.25
C GLY A 60 -11.25 -15.60 -8.16
N ASP A 61 -11.48 -16.33 -9.25
CA ASP A 61 -11.32 -17.78 -9.28
C ASP A 61 -9.83 -18.19 -9.25
N ARG A 62 -8.95 -17.33 -9.78
CA ARG A 62 -7.51 -17.61 -9.89
C ARG A 62 -6.67 -16.79 -8.94
N PHE A 63 -7.11 -15.59 -8.57
CA PHE A 63 -6.32 -14.66 -7.78
C PHE A 63 -7.09 -14.16 -6.56
N GLU A 64 -6.38 -13.82 -5.49
CA GLU A 64 -6.98 -13.21 -4.31
C GLU A 64 -6.01 -12.27 -3.61
N TRP A 65 -6.60 -11.25 -2.98
CA TRP A 65 -5.89 -10.34 -2.11
C TRP A 65 -5.95 -10.83 -0.67
N LYS A 66 -4.78 -11.09 -0.07
CA LYS A 66 -4.64 -11.29 1.37
C LYS A 66 -4.12 -10.02 2.02
N ARG A 67 -4.75 -9.64 3.13
CA ARG A 67 -4.26 -8.57 4.00
C ARG A 67 -3.44 -9.21 5.11
N GLN A 68 -2.24 -8.70 5.31
CA GLN A 68 -1.37 -9.05 6.43
C GLN A 68 -1.06 -7.76 7.18
N ILE A 69 -1.34 -7.75 8.48
CA ILE A 69 -1.01 -6.64 9.36
C ILE A 69 0.03 -7.18 10.31
N ASN A 70 1.26 -6.72 10.15
CA ASN A 70 2.38 -7.15 10.96
C ASN A 70 2.81 -5.96 11.84
N PRO A 71 2.83 -6.10 13.18
CA PRO A 71 3.48 -5.11 14.03
C PRO A 71 4.93 -4.97 13.56
N TYR A 72 5.36 -3.75 13.22
CA TYR A 72 6.72 -3.50 12.76
C TYR A 72 7.58 -3.03 13.94
N ILE A 73 7.15 -1.97 14.60
CA ILE A 73 7.67 -1.54 15.89
C ILE A 73 6.48 -1.44 16.84
N ASN A 74 6.53 -2.15 17.95
CA ASN A 74 5.47 -2.12 18.95
C ASN A 74 6.08 -2.03 20.35
N ASN A 75 6.51 -0.82 20.72
CA ASN A 75 7.02 -0.53 22.06
C ASN A 75 6.17 0.55 22.74
N PHE A 76 6.52 0.90 23.98
CA PHE A 76 5.75 1.84 24.80
C PHE A 76 5.69 3.26 24.19
N PHE A 77 6.74 3.69 23.49
CA PHE A 77 6.89 5.06 22.99
C PHE A 77 6.50 5.21 21.53
N LEU A 78 6.65 4.15 20.72
CA LEU A 78 6.44 4.15 19.28
C LEU A 78 5.70 2.89 18.84
N ARG A 79 4.62 3.10 18.08
CA ARG A 79 3.86 2.04 17.43
C ARG A 79 3.80 2.32 15.94
N ILE A 80 4.46 1.46 15.17
CA ILE A 80 4.43 1.45 13.71
C ILE A 80 3.93 0.08 13.27
N ASN A 81 2.86 0.09 12.48
CA ASN A 81 2.27 -1.10 11.89
C ASN A 81 2.64 -1.15 10.41
N ASN A 82 2.99 -2.35 9.93
CA ASN A 82 3.12 -2.63 8.51
C ASN A 82 1.82 -3.25 7.99
N TYR A 83 1.24 -2.63 6.97
CA TYR A 83 0.10 -3.10 6.21
C TYR A 83 0.57 -3.61 4.85
N GLN A 84 0.57 -4.93 4.73
CA GLN A 84 0.93 -5.61 3.51
C GLN A 84 -0.34 -6.16 2.85
N ARG A 85 -0.53 -5.87 1.57
CA ARG A 85 -1.56 -6.49 0.73
C ARG A 85 -0.85 -7.34 -0.29
N VAL A 86 -1.10 -8.64 -0.25
CA VAL A 86 -0.44 -9.62 -1.10
C VAL A 86 -1.45 -10.15 -2.10
N LEU A 87 -1.14 -10.04 -3.39
CA LEU A 87 -1.88 -10.68 -4.45
C LEU A 87 -1.25 -12.06 -4.69
N PHE A 88 -2.05 -13.11 -4.54
CA PHE A 88 -1.59 -14.48 -4.72
C PHE A 88 -2.42 -15.21 -5.76
N ASN A 89 -1.78 -16.16 -6.45
CA ASN A 89 -2.44 -17.08 -7.36
C ASN A 89 -2.90 -18.32 -6.57
N LYS A 90 -4.20 -18.58 -6.56
CA LYS A 90 -4.84 -19.69 -5.83
C LYS A 90 -4.44 -21.06 -6.35
N GLN A 91 -4.16 -21.17 -7.65
CA GLN A 91 -3.84 -22.44 -8.30
C GLN A 91 -2.40 -22.86 -7.99
N THR A 92 -1.46 -21.91 -8.03
CA THR A 92 -0.03 -22.19 -7.81
C THR A 92 0.41 -21.94 -6.38
N LEU A 93 -0.44 -21.31 -5.55
CA LEU A 93 -0.14 -20.86 -4.19
C LEU A 93 1.06 -19.89 -4.11
N LYS A 94 1.41 -19.23 -5.22
CA LYS A 94 2.51 -18.27 -5.29
C LYS A 94 2.02 -16.84 -5.12
N VAL A 95 2.84 -16.03 -4.45
CA VAL A 95 2.69 -14.58 -4.41
C VAL A 95 3.14 -14.01 -5.75
N ILE A 96 2.30 -13.18 -6.38
CA ILE A 96 2.58 -12.56 -7.69
C ILE A 96 2.90 -11.08 -7.56
N GLY A 97 2.38 -10.42 -6.53
CA GLY A 97 2.76 -9.06 -6.20
C GLY A 97 2.35 -8.69 -4.78
N GLU A 98 2.98 -7.66 -4.24
CA GLU A 98 2.64 -7.11 -2.94
C GLU A 98 2.61 -5.59 -2.96
N LYS A 99 1.80 -5.03 -2.06
CA LYS A 99 1.78 -3.61 -1.74
C LYS A 99 2.06 -3.47 -0.26
N ASN A 100 3.05 -2.65 0.06
CA ASN A 100 3.52 -2.42 1.41
C ASN A 100 3.24 -0.97 1.80
N SER A 101 2.72 -0.76 3.01
CA SER A 101 2.46 0.57 3.54
C SER A 101 2.57 0.55 5.04
N PHE A 102 2.96 1.68 5.64
CA PHE A 102 3.09 1.79 7.08
C PHE A 102 2.04 2.74 7.63
N SER A 103 1.64 2.50 8.87
CA SER A 103 1.02 3.52 9.71
C SER A 103 1.77 3.64 11.03
N ARG A 104 1.74 4.82 11.62
CA ARG A 104 2.17 5.05 12.99
C ARG A 104 1.00 5.54 13.83
N ASP A 105 0.91 5.06 15.05
CA ASP A 105 0.08 5.68 16.07
C ASP A 105 0.91 6.76 16.77
N PHE A 106 0.26 7.81 17.26
CA PHE A 106 0.91 8.80 18.10
C PHE A 106 1.37 8.16 19.42
N GLY A 107 2.53 8.58 19.94
CA GLY A 107 3.07 8.04 21.20
C GLY A 107 2.14 8.27 22.40
N TRP A 108 2.31 7.47 23.47
CA TRP A 108 1.42 7.43 24.65
C TRP A 108 1.07 8.83 25.22
N ILE A 109 2.02 9.77 25.21
CA ILE A 109 1.80 11.12 25.76
C ILE A 109 0.85 11.93 24.89
N LEU A 110 1.06 11.92 23.58
CA LEU A 110 0.11 12.56 22.67
C LEU A 110 -1.24 11.84 22.74
N THR A 111 -1.26 10.50 22.79
CA THR A 111 -2.52 9.75 22.91
C THR A 111 -3.38 10.17 24.11
N ASN A 112 -2.75 10.42 25.27
CA ASN A 112 -3.48 10.64 26.53
C ASN A 112 -3.63 12.12 26.94
N PHE A 113 -2.82 13.04 26.38
CA PHE A 113 -2.80 14.44 26.83
C PHE A 113 -3.25 15.46 25.77
N THR A 114 -3.61 15.05 24.55
CA THR A 114 -4.27 15.95 23.57
C THR A 114 -5.77 15.69 23.46
N PRO A 115 -6.60 16.75 23.39
CA PRO A 115 -8.07 16.62 23.34
C PRO A 115 -8.64 16.23 21.98
N ALA A 116 -7.82 16.11 20.92
CA ALA A 116 -8.26 15.71 19.59
C ALA A 116 -8.14 14.19 19.40
N PRO A 117 -8.98 13.55 18.55
CA PRO A 117 -8.78 12.15 18.20
C PRO A 117 -7.40 12.00 17.55
N ASN A 118 -6.48 11.35 18.26
CA ASN A 118 -5.15 11.02 17.79
C ASN A 118 -5.25 9.94 16.70
N LYS A 119 -5.66 10.34 15.49
CA LYS A 119 -5.78 9.46 14.32
C LYS A 119 -4.38 9.08 13.86
N GLY A 120 -4.06 7.80 13.82
CA GLY A 120 -2.79 7.30 13.28
C GLY A 120 -2.49 7.89 11.90
N GLU A 121 -1.21 8.09 11.63
CA GLU A 121 -0.71 8.64 10.38
C GLU A 121 -0.28 7.49 9.45
N GLY A 122 -0.71 7.49 8.19
CA GLY A 122 -0.32 6.50 7.18
C GLY A 122 0.66 7.08 6.15
N CYS A 123 1.34 6.22 5.39
CA CYS A 123 2.22 6.72 4.31
C CYS A 123 1.47 7.58 3.28
N ARG A 124 0.18 7.27 3.03
CA ARG A 124 -0.70 8.10 2.21
C ARG A 124 -0.75 9.55 2.70
N SER A 125 -0.90 9.78 4.01
CA SER A 125 -0.94 11.13 4.57
C SER A 125 0.41 11.85 4.53
N VAL A 126 1.53 11.12 4.57
CA VAL A 126 2.87 11.72 4.41
C VAL A 126 3.04 12.22 2.97
N LEU A 127 2.68 11.39 2.00
CA LEU A 127 2.76 11.73 0.59
C LEU A 127 1.77 12.84 0.21
N ALA A 128 0.54 12.80 0.70
CA ALA A 128 -0.47 13.82 0.42
C ALA A 128 -0.08 15.22 0.97
N ARG A 129 0.85 15.34 1.94
CA ARG A 129 1.39 16.65 2.34
C ARG A 129 2.46 17.19 1.41
N LYS A 130 3.08 16.32 0.60
CA LYS A 130 4.16 16.67 -0.33
C LYS A 130 3.62 17.17 -1.66
N TYR A 131 2.42 16.73 -2.03
CA TYR A 131 1.72 17.07 -3.27
C TYR A 131 0.43 17.81 -2.93
N ASN A 132 -0.20 18.49 -3.89
CA ASN A 132 -1.61 18.89 -3.70
C ASN A 132 -2.51 17.64 -3.86
N ASP A 133 -3.77 17.74 -3.42
CA ASP A 133 -4.67 16.58 -3.37
C ASP A 133 -4.92 15.96 -4.76
N GLU A 134 -4.99 16.79 -5.81
CA GLU A 134 -5.24 16.37 -7.19
C GLU A 134 -4.05 15.62 -7.79
N ASP A 135 -2.85 16.22 -7.73
CA ASP A 135 -1.60 15.59 -8.16
C ASP A 135 -1.34 14.28 -7.43
N PHE A 136 -1.69 14.22 -6.13
CA PHE A 136 -1.54 13.02 -5.34
C PHE A 136 -2.48 11.90 -5.81
N GLU A 137 -3.75 12.21 -6.09
CA GLU A 137 -4.72 11.24 -6.59
C GLU A 137 -4.30 10.70 -7.97
N GLU A 138 -3.86 11.58 -8.87
CA GLU A 138 -3.36 11.17 -10.19
C GLU A 138 -2.13 10.26 -10.09
N LEU A 139 -1.18 10.60 -9.22
CA LEU A 139 0.01 9.77 -8.96
C LEU A 139 -0.37 8.40 -8.39
N GLU A 140 -1.33 8.34 -7.46
CA GLU A 140 -1.81 7.09 -6.88
C GLU A 140 -2.48 6.21 -7.95
N VAL A 141 -3.37 6.78 -8.77
CA VAL A 141 -4.03 6.08 -9.87
C VAL A 141 -3.02 5.57 -10.91
N SER A 142 -2.02 6.37 -11.24
CA SER A 142 -0.98 5.99 -12.20
C SER A 142 -0.17 4.79 -11.69
N LYS A 143 0.34 4.87 -10.45
CA LYS A 143 1.08 3.78 -9.80
C LYS A 143 0.26 2.49 -9.68
N GLU A 144 -1.02 2.62 -9.38
CA GLU A 144 -1.95 1.50 -9.29
C GLU A 144 -2.12 0.78 -10.63
N LYS A 145 -2.28 1.53 -11.73
CA LYS A 145 -2.34 0.97 -13.09
C LYS A 145 -1.03 0.30 -13.46
N ASP A 146 0.10 0.97 -13.26
CA ASP A 146 1.41 0.44 -13.60
C ASP A 146 1.69 -0.88 -12.89
N PHE A 147 1.35 -0.96 -11.60
CA PHE A 147 1.48 -2.19 -10.82
C PHE A 147 0.67 -3.34 -11.43
N VAL A 148 -0.60 -3.09 -11.79
CA VAL A 148 -1.48 -4.11 -12.37
C VAL A 148 -0.99 -4.55 -13.74
N LEU A 149 -0.56 -3.61 -14.59
CA LEU A 149 -0.08 -3.90 -15.95
C LEU A 149 1.28 -4.62 -15.96
N GLN A 150 2.13 -4.41 -14.95
CA GLN A 150 3.35 -5.20 -14.78
C GLN A 150 3.06 -6.65 -14.36
N ILE A 151 1.96 -6.88 -13.64
CA ILE A 151 1.53 -8.23 -13.24
C ILE A 151 0.80 -8.94 -14.36
N PHE A 152 -0.07 -8.27 -15.11
CA PHE A 152 -0.93 -8.93 -16.10
C PHE A 152 -0.66 -8.40 -17.51
N THR A 153 -0.23 -9.31 -18.38
CA THR A 153 0.02 -9.04 -19.79
C THR A 153 -0.92 -9.85 -20.68
N LYS A 154 -1.16 -9.36 -21.90
CA LYS A 154 -1.95 -10.09 -22.89
C LYS A 154 -1.10 -11.24 -23.45
N SER A 155 -1.65 -12.45 -23.51
CA SER A 155 -0.96 -13.55 -24.18
C SER A 155 -0.78 -13.22 -25.68
N THR A 156 0.41 -13.50 -26.21
CA THR A 156 0.78 -13.18 -27.60
C THR A 156 0.51 -14.34 -28.57
N ASN A 157 -0.23 -15.36 -28.15
CA ASN A 157 -0.53 -16.56 -28.94
C ASN A 157 -1.69 -16.36 -29.92
#